data_AF-A0A9W8Q9J7-F1
#
_entry.id   AF-A0A9W8Q9J7-F1
#
_cell.length_a   1.000
_cell.length_b   1.000
_cell.length_c   1.000
_cell.angle_alpha   90.00
_cell.angle_beta   90.00
_cell.angle_gamma   90.00
#
_symmetry.space_group_name_H-M   'P 1'
#
loop_
_entity.id
_entity.type
_entity.pdbx_description
1 polymer ?
#
loop_
_entity_poly.entity_id
_entity_poly.type
_entity_poly.pdbx_seq_one_letter_code
_entity_poly.pdbx_strand_id
1 'polypeptide(L)'
;MVETSPTPTSPWPGLITQFAPPASCSSIFELLSTETSVGTANGVTSTWTSSILTSDEANNAFSKCQPSGWEQRHFQFSPGVCPSDWGYWGLTATSSGSVAVSQALCCARSYTLYHESEGNDCISSTYNGQTSTILRHSPWLVHWQTSDTSSFDFSIPALTSSRSVAQWTPGQSLSPTAGYDDNKTGSGDSYGGLRGGVLAAVIAVPVIVFLLAVGGCVACFVVRKKRRRHAQEIRTAQDARQQ
;
A
#
# COMPACT_ATOMS: atom_id res chain seq x y z
N MET A 1 5.43 31.86 21.38
CA MET A 1 6.22 31.18 20.33
C MET A 1 5.59 29.80 20.19
N VAL A 2 4.90 29.54 19.08
CA VAL A 2 4.21 28.26 18.86
C VAL A 2 5.29 27.26 18.45
N GLU A 3 5.55 26.30 19.32
CA GLU A 3 6.49 25.20 19.09
C GLU A 3 5.83 24.24 18.09
N THR A 4 6.24 24.32 16.82
CA THR A 4 5.86 23.35 15.79
C THR A 4 6.45 21.99 16.16
N SER A 5 5.60 21.11 16.66
CA SER A 5 5.91 19.69 16.83
C SER A 5 6.40 19.12 15.49
N PRO A 6 7.53 18.39 15.45
CA PRO A 6 8.00 17.78 14.22
C PRO A 6 6.97 16.75 13.74
N THR A 7 6.49 16.92 12.51
CA THR A 7 5.67 15.93 11.81
C THR A 7 6.41 14.60 11.85
N PRO A 8 5.77 13.48 12.25
CA PRO A 8 6.43 12.18 12.23
C PRO A 8 6.87 11.86 10.80
N THR A 9 8.19 11.86 10.56
CA THR A 9 8.77 11.45 9.28
C THR A 9 8.42 10.00 9.04
N SER A 10 7.69 9.71 7.96
CA SER A 10 7.40 8.34 7.55
C SER A 10 8.71 7.55 7.40
N PRO A 11 8.79 6.28 7.84
CA PRO A 11 9.99 5.46 7.65
C PRO A 11 10.16 4.99 6.20
N TRP A 12 9.33 5.48 5.28
CA TRP A 12 9.32 5.09 3.88
C TRP A 12 9.89 6.22 3.02
N PRO A 13 10.48 5.92 1.86
CA PRO A 13 10.94 6.94 0.93
C PRO A 13 9.76 7.83 0.49
N GLY A 14 9.96 9.13 0.54
CA GLY A 14 9.01 10.10 0.02
C GLY A 14 9.14 10.23 -1.49
N LEU A 15 8.02 10.23 -2.20
CA LEU A 15 7.93 10.52 -3.62
C LEU A 15 6.73 11.46 -3.84
N ILE A 16 6.98 12.76 -3.77
CA ILE A 16 5.93 13.81 -3.83
C ILE A 16 5.84 14.50 -5.19
N THR A 17 6.74 14.14 -6.10
CA THR A 17 6.80 14.63 -7.48
C THR A 17 6.65 13.43 -8.38
N GLN A 18 5.87 13.56 -9.46
CA GLN A 18 5.70 12.44 -10.38
C GLN A 18 7.02 12.05 -11.03
N PHE A 19 7.43 10.80 -10.83
CA PHE A 19 8.60 10.26 -11.49
C PHE A 19 8.28 9.94 -12.96
N ALA A 20 9.09 10.41 -13.89
CA ALA A 20 8.99 10.06 -15.30
C ALA A 20 10.17 9.13 -15.66
N PRO A 21 9.94 7.80 -15.82
CA PRO A 21 11.01 6.91 -16.24
C PRO A 21 11.55 7.33 -17.63
N PRO A 22 12.87 7.33 -17.84
CA PRO A 22 13.45 7.59 -19.16
C PRO A 22 12.91 6.63 -20.22
N ALA A 23 12.79 7.09 -21.47
CA ALA A 23 12.26 6.26 -22.57
C ALA A 23 13.05 4.96 -22.81
N SER A 24 14.32 4.90 -22.41
CA SER A 24 15.15 3.69 -22.49
C SER A 24 14.76 2.57 -21.51
N CYS A 25 13.81 2.83 -20.61
CA CYS A 25 13.44 1.92 -19.52
C CYS A 25 12.34 0.91 -19.88
N SER A 26 11.86 0.90 -21.12
CA SER A 26 10.72 0.07 -21.56
C SER A 26 11.03 -1.41 -21.83
N SER A 27 12.29 -1.85 -21.71
CA SER A 27 12.73 -3.16 -22.24
C SER A 27 13.61 -3.95 -21.27
N ILE A 28 13.45 -3.76 -19.97
CA ILE A 28 14.24 -4.45 -18.94
C ILE A 28 13.36 -5.52 -18.29
N PHE A 29 13.25 -6.66 -18.99
CA PHE A 29 12.47 -7.80 -18.58
C PHE A 29 13.27 -9.09 -18.76
N GLU A 30 13.06 -10.05 -17.87
CA GLU A 30 13.56 -11.42 -17.98
C GLU A 30 12.43 -12.41 -18.25
N LEU A 31 12.74 -13.51 -18.93
CA LEU A 31 11.77 -14.55 -19.21
C LEU A 31 11.52 -15.37 -17.95
N LEU A 32 10.31 -15.29 -17.42
CA LEU A 32 9.89 -16.06 -16.24
C LEU A 32 9.45 -17.48 -16.62
N SER A 33 8.61 -17.60 -17.64
CA SER A 33 8.11 -18.90 -18.10
C SER A 33 7.71 -18.88 -19.57
N THR A 34 7.68 -20.06 -20.17
CA THR A 34 7.08 -20.26 -21.49
C THR A 34 6.32 -21.57 -21.50
N GLU A 35 5.07 -21.50 -21.91
CA GLU A 35 4.17 -22.63 -22.06
C GLU A 35 3.78 -22.76 -23.52
N THR A 36 3.69 -23.99 -24.02
CA THR A 36 3.20 -24.27 -25.36
C THR A 36 2.03 -25.24 -25.27
N SER A 37 0.90 -24.84 -25.84
CA SER A 37 -0.28 -25.67 -25.96
C SER A 37 -0.53 -26.02 -27.43
N VAL A 38 -1.05 -27.21 -27.66
CA VAL A 38 -1.43 -27.68 -28.99
C VAL A 38 -2.87 -28.12 -28.93
N GLY A 39 -3.67 -27.70 -29.90
CA GLY A 39 -5.08 -28.02 -29.95
C GLY A 39 -5.53 -28.15 -31.39
N THR A 40 -6.48 -29.05 -31.60
CA THR A 40 -7.04 -29.32 -32.92
C THR A 40 -8.50 -28.92 -32.91
N ALA A 41 -8.87 -28.02 -33.83
CA ALA A 41 -10.25 -27.60 -34.03
C ALA A 41 -10.58 -27.71 -35.53
N ASN A 42 -11.74 -28.28 -35.87
CA ASN A 42 -12.18 -28.48 -37.25
C ASN A 42 -11.13 -29.19 -38.16
N GLY A 43 -10.38 -30.13 -37.60
CA GLY A 43 -9.31 -30.86 -38.31
C GLY A 43 -8.03 -30.06 -38.56
N VAL A 44 -7.95 -28.81 -38.08
CA VAL A 44 -6.73 -27.99 -38.11
C VAL A 44 -6.05 -28.04 -36.75
N THR A 45 -4.83 -28.56 -36.71
CA THR A 45 -3.98 -28.50 -35.51
C THR A 45 -3.26 -27.16 -35.48
N SER A 46 -3.42 -26.44 -34.37
CA SER A 46 -2.74 -25.18 -34.09
C SER A 46 -1.91 -25.31 -32.83
N THR A 47 -0.81 -24.58 -32.80
CA THR A 47 0.08 -24.47 -31.65
C THR A 47 0.03 -23.04 -31.14
N TRP A 48 -0.15 -22.87 -29.84
CA TRP A 48 -0.11 -21.57 -29.18
C TRP A 48 1.00 -21.57 -28.14
N THR A 49 1.79 -20.50 -28.12
CA THR A 49 2.86 -20.30 -27.15
C THR A 49 2.54 -19.10 -26.29
N SER A 50 2.63 -19.25 -24.97
CA SER A 50 2.49 -18.15 -24.01
C SER A 50 3.83 -17.96 -23.30
N SER A 51 4.38 -16.76 -23.37
CA SER A 51 5.60 -16.39 -22.64
C SER A 51 5.29 -15.30 -21.64
N ILE A 52 5.68 -15.52 -20.37
CA ILE A 52 5.58 -14.53 -19.31
C ILE A 52 6.96 -13.95 -19.08
N LEU A 53 7.07 -12.63 -19.19
CA LEU A 53 8.27 -11.89 -18.85
C LEU A 53 7.98 -11.01 -17.64
N THR A 54 8.94 -10.92 -16.71
CA THR A 54 8.85 -10.10 -15.51
C THR A 54 9.94 -9.03 -15.51
N SER A 55 9.73 -7.92 -14.80
CA SER A 55 10.77 -6.92 -14.60
C SER A 55 12.06 -7.57 -14.07
N ASP A 56 13.18 -7.34 -14.75
CA ASP A 56 14.49 -7.83 -14.33
C ASP A 56 15.09 -6.84 -13.32
N GLU A 57 14.71 -6.98 -12.06
CA GLU A 57 15.16 -6.09 -10.98
C GLU A 57 16.64 -6.29 -10.62
N ALA A 58 17.21 -7.44 -10.96
CA ALA A 58 18.64 -7.72 -10.78
C ALA A 58 19.50 -7.00 -11.82
N ASN A 59 18.90 -6.53 -12.92
CA ASN A 59 19.60 -5.78 -13.95
C ASN A 59 20.12 -4.44 -13.41
N ASN A 60 21.41 -4.17 -13.60
CA ASN A 60 22.00 -2.86 -13.23
C ASN A 60 21.34 -1.67 -13.95
N ALA A 61 20.74 -1.88 -15.13
CA ALA A 61 20.00 -0.84 -15.83
C ALA A 61 18.62 -0.58 -15.19
N PHE A 62 18.03 -1.57 -14.50
CA PHE A 62 16.71 -1.43 -13.88
C PHE A 62 16.70 -0.35 -12.81
N SER A 63 17.70 -0.33 -11.92
CA SER A 63 17.80 0.69 -10.87
C SER A 63 17.87 2.12 -11.41
N LYS A 64 18.38 2.32 -12.63
CA LYS A 64 18.41 3.64 -13.29
C LYS A 64 17.03 4.11 -13.78
N CYS A 65 16.08 3.18 -13.85
CA CYS A 65 14.70 3.39 -14.25
C CYS A 65 13.76 3.55 -13.05
N GLN A 66 14.31 3.64 -11.84
CA GLN A 66 13.55 3.77 -10.60
C GLN A 66 13.87 5.10 -9.90
N PRO A 67 12.93 5.65 -9.11
CA PRO A 67 13.16 6.83 -8.31
C PRO A 67 14.11 6.51 -7.15
N SER A 68 14.76 7.53 -6.58
CA SER A 68 15.65 7.36 -5.45
C SER A 68 14.96 6.68 -4.26
N GLY A 69 15.57 5.65 -3.68
CA GLY A 69 15.08 4.97 -2.49
C GLY A 69 14.02 3.90 -2.74
N TRP A 70 13.67 3.60 -4.00
CA TRP A 70 12.70 2.56 -4.37
C TRP A 70 13.01 1.20 -3.71
N GLU A 71 14.29 0.89 -3.53
CA GLU A 71 14.81 -0.35 -2.97
C GLU A 71 14.59 -0.48 -1.45
N GLN A 72 14.42 0.64 -0.73
CA GLN A 72 14.34 0.64 0.75
C GLN A 72 13.07 -0.06 1.26
N ARG A 73 11.98 0.05 0.51
CA ARG A 73 10.69 -0.56 0.80
C ARG A 73 10.06 -1.25 -0.41
N HIS A 74 10.84 -1.45 -1.47
CA HIS A 74 10.44 -2.12 -2.72
C HIS A 74 9.12 -1.57 -3.29
N PHE A 75 9.24 -0.46 -4.04
CA PHE A 75 8.14 0.23 -4.71
C PHE A 75 7.04 0.79 -3.77
N GLN A 76 7.35 0.97 -2.49
CA GLN A 76 6.44 1.59 -1.53
C GLN A 76 6.91 3.00 -1.15
N PHE A 77 6.01 3.98 -1.25
CA PHE A 77 6.32 5.39 -1.01
C PHE A 77 5.30 6.05 -0.07
N SER A 78 5.79 6.89 0.85
CA SER A 78 4.96 7.66 1.78
C SER A 78 5.69 8.90 2.31
N PRO A 79 5.15 10.13 2.12
CA PRO A 79 4.10 10.44 1.15
C PRO A 79 4.52 10.04 -0.26
N GLY A 80 3.59 9.51 -1.05
CA GLY A 80 3.85 8.91 -2.36
C GLY A 80 2.83 9.32 -3.42
N VAL A 81 3.30 9.55 -4.64
CA VAL A 81 2.51 9.70 -5.84
C VAL A 81 2.98 8.71 -6.91
N CYS A 82 2.07 8.26 -7.78
CA CYS A 82 2.43 7.39 -8.90
C CYS A 82 3.31 8.15 -9.91
N PRO A 83 4.10 7.42 -10.71
CA PRO A 83 4.80 7.98 -11.86
C PRO A 83 3.88 8.76 -12.80
N SER A 84 4.49 9.65 -13.59
CA SER A 84 3.79 10.38 -14.65
C SER A 84 3.11 9.41 -15.61
N ASP A 85 1.89 9.73 -16.03
CA ASP A 85 1.03 8.92 -16.90
C ASP A 85 0.61 7.54 -16.36
N TRP A 86 0.93 7.21 -15.11
CA TRP A 86 0.47 5.94 -14.52
C TRP A 86 -0.95 6.06 -13.96
N GLY A 87 -1.67 4.95 -14.06
CA GLY A 87 -2.98 4.80 -13.46
C GLY A 87 -2.86 4.48 -11.98
N TYR A 88 -3.69 5.13 -11.18
CA TYR A 88 -3.91 4.77 -9.80
C TYR A 88 -5.10 3.79 -9.71
N TRP A 89 -4.85 2.63 -9.14
CA TRP A 89 -5.80 1.55 -8.99
C TRP A 89 -6.18 1.37 -7.52
N GLY A 90 -7.46 1.06 -7.27
CA GLY A 90 -7.96 0.81 -5.93
C GLY A 90 -7.76 1.99 -4.98
N LEU A 91 -8.01 3.21 -5.45
CA LEU A 91 -7.92 4.42 -4.63
C LEU A 91 -8.85 4.27 -3.43
N THR A 92 -8.29 4.29 -2.24
CA THR A 92 -9.06 4.13 -1.00
C THR A 92 -8.56 5.10 0.05
N ALA A 93 -9.45 5.54 0.94
CA ALA A 93 -9.10 6.38 2.08
C ALA A 93 -9.59 5.73 3.38
N THR A 94 -8.73 5.70 4.39
CA THR A 94 -9.06 5.25 5.74
C THR A 94 -8.90 6.42 6.70
N SER A 95 -9.91 6.67 7.53
CA SER A 95 -9.83 7.69 8.57
C SER A 95 -9.47 7.07 9.91
N SER A 96 -8.47 7.61 10.58
CA SER A 96 -8.16 7.31 11.99
C SER A 96 -8.14 8.62 12.77
N GLY A 97 -9.18 8.85 13.57
CA GLY A 97 -9.39 10.14 14.25
C GLY A 97 -9.63 11.28 13.25
N SER A 98 -8.83 12.34 13.34
CA SER A 98 -8.89 13.51 12.44
C SER A 98 -8.02 13.38 11.18
N VAL A 99 -7.29 12.27 11.02
CA VAL A 99 -6.38 12.06 9.89
C VAL A 99 -6.99 11.06 8.92
N ALA A 100 -7.12 11.46 7.66
CA ALA A 100 -7.42 10.56 6.55
C ALA A 100 -6.12 10.19 5.83
N VAL A 101 -5.89 8.89 5.67
CA VAL A 101 -4.78 8.33 4.90
C VAL A 101 -5.36 7.68 3.66
N SER A 102 -4.90 8.11 2.50
CA SER A 102 -5.24 7.54 1.21
C SER A 102 -4.14 6.62 0.71
N GLN A 103 -4.52 5.62 -0.09
CA GLN A 103 -3.59 4.69 -0.73
C GLN A 103 -4.03 4.33 -2.14
N ALA A 104 -3.07 3.89 -2.95
CA ALA A 104 -3.32 3.37 -4.29
C ALA A 104 -2.20 2.44 -4.77
N LEU A 105 -2.53 1.58 -5.74
CA LEU A 105 -1.57 0.80 -6.51
C LEU A 105 -1.35 1.46 -7.88
N CYS A 106 -0.10 1.64 -8.27
CA CYS A 106 0.26 2.30 -9.51
C CYS A 106 0.66 1.27 -10.57
N CYS A 107 0.03 1.35 -11.76
CA CYS A 107 0.47 0.63 -12.95
C CYS A 107 0.69 1.59 -14.10
N ALA A 108 1.66 1.28 -14.97
CA ALA A 108 1.87 2.02 -16.21
C ALA A 108 0.59 1.99 -17.08
N ARG A 109 0.40 3.02 -17.91
CA ARG A 109 -0.86 3.24 -18.67
C ARG A 109 -1.34 2.05 -19.51
N SER A 110 -0.41 1.27 -20.06
CA SER A 110 -0.70 0.10 -20.89
C SER A 110 -0.83 -1.21 -20.12
N TYR A 111 -0.85 -1.13 -18.78
CA TYR A 111 -0.94 -2.26 -17.88
C TYR A 111 -2.24 -2.18 -17.07
N THR A 112 -2.80 -3.35 -16.81
CA THR A 112 -3.98 -3.53 -15.95
C THR A 112 -3.52 -4.15 -14.64
N LEU A 113 -4.10 -3.72 -13.53
CA LEU A 113 -3.86 -4.37 -12.24
C LEU A 113 -4.60 -5.70 -12.17
N TYR A 114 -3.87 -6.77 -11.85
CA TYR A 114 -4.41 -8.09 -11.55
C TYR A 114 -4.16 -8.40 -10.07
N HIS A 115 -5.20 -8.94 -9.43
CA HIS A 115 -5.14 -9.40 -8.05
C HIS A 115 -4.86 -10.90 -8.05
N GLU A 116 -3.70 -11.31 -7.55
CA GLU A 116 -3.32 -12.71 -7.39
C GLU A 116 -3.35 -13.12 -5.92
N SER A 117 -3.30 -14.43 -5.66
CA SER A 117 -3.25 -14.97 -4.30
C SER A 117 -2.00 -14.55 -3.53
N GLU A 118 -0.89 -14.35 -4.25
CA GLU A 118 0.42 -14.02 -3.69
C GLU A 118 0.71 -12.53 -3.64
N GLY A 119 0.00 -11.71 -4.42
CA GLY A 119 0.23 -10.28 -4.52
C GLY A 119 -0.64 -9.60 -5.56
N ASN A 120 -0.28 -8.37 -5.92
CA ASN A 120 -0.90 -7.68 -7.05
C ASN A 120 0.17 -7.51 -8.13
N ASP A 121 -0.24 -7.62 -9.39
CA ASP A 121 0.65 -7.48 -10.53
C ASP A 121 0.08 -6.53 -11.56
N CYS A 122 0.92 -5.71 -12.15
CA CYS A 122 0.59 -4.97 -13.36
C CYS A 122 0.89 -5.87 -14.56
N ILE A 123 -0.13 -6.16 -15.36
CA ILE A 123 -0.01 -7.04 -16.53
C ILE A 123 -0.38 -6.31 -17.81
N SER A 124 0.46 -6.48 -18.82
CA SER A 124 0.16 -6.13 -20.22
C SER A 124 0.34 -7.37 -21.07
N SER A 125 -0.52 -7.58 -22.07
CA SER A 125 -0.42 -8.74 -22.95
C SER A 125 -0.51 -8.33 -24.41
N THR A 126 0.28 -9.00 -25.25
CA THR A 126 0.25 -8.85 -26.70
C THR A 126 0.02 -10.22 -27.32
N TYR A 127 -0.91 -10.30 -28.26
CA TYR A 127 -1.22 -11.53 -28.98
C TYR A 127 -1.07 -11.31 -30.49
N ASN A 128 -0.29 -12.17 -31.14
CA ASN A 128 -0.03 -12.09 -32.59
C ASN A 128 -0.70 -13.21 -33.41
N GLY A 129 -1.64 -13.95 -32.80
CA GLY A 129 -2.36 -15.05 -33.46
C GLY A 129 -1.87 -16.45 -33.09
N GLN A 130 -0.60 -16.60 -32.69
CA GLN A 130 -0.03 -17.88 -32.25
C GLN A 130 0.76 -17.72 -30.94
N THR A 131 1.33 -16.55 -30.70
CA THR A 131 2.11 -16.24 -29.51
C THR A 131 1.40 -15.18 -28.68
N SER A 132 1.27 -15.47 -27.38
CA SER A 132 0.94 -14.51 -26.34
C SER A 132 2.22 -14.13 -25.60
N THR A 133 2.48 -12.83 -25.48
CA THR A 133 3.56 -12.29 -24.65
C THR A 133 2.94 -11.48 -23.53
N ILE A 134 3.17 -11.91 -22.30
CA ILE A 134 2.64 -11.31 -21.10
C ILE A 134 3.81 -10.62 -20.38
N LEU A 135 3.71 -9.31 -20.21
CA LEU A 135 4.64 -8.51 -19.40
C LEU A 135 4.04 -8.31 -18.02
N ARG A 136 4.80 -8.65 -16.98
CA ARG A 136 4.42 -8.55 -15.57
C ARG A 136 5.40 -7.63 -14.84
N HIS A 137 4.89 -6.77 -13.96
CA HIS A 137 5.71 -6.07 -12.98
C HIS A 137 4.94 -5.77 -11.70
N SER A 138 5.68 -5.65 -10.59
CA SER A 138 5.13 -5.21 -9.31
C SER A 138 4.53 -3.80 -9.42
N PRO A 139 3.30 -3.57 -8.92
CA PRO A 139 2.73 -2.23 -8.82
C PRO A 139 3.47 -1.42 -7.76
N TRP A 140 3.49 -0.10 -7.90
CA TRP A 140 3.96 0.76 -6.80
C TRP A 140 2.82 1.01 -5.83
N LEU A 141 3.11 0.92 -4.54
CA LEU A 141 2.14 1.21 -3.50
C LEU A 141 2.46 2.58 -2.90
N VAL A 142 1.53 3.51 -3.09
CA VAL A 142 1.68 4.90 -2.66
C VAL A 142 0.67 5.22 -1.58
N HIS A 143 1.10 5.99 -0.57
CA HIS A 143 0.23 6.48 0.49
C HIS A 143 0.43 7.97 0.69
N TRP A 144 -0.64 8.67 1.02
CA TRP A 144 -0.57 10.08 1.38
C TRP A 144 -1.65 10.46 2.38
N GLN A 145 -1.34 11.42 3.23
CA GLN A 145 -2.29 12.10 4.07
C GLN A 145 -2.91 13.27 3.32
N THR A 146 -4.07 13.75 3.78
CA THR A 146 -4.70 14.96 3.22
C THR A 146 -3.76 16.17 3.27
N SER A 147 -2.94 16.31 4.32
CA SER A 147 -1.96 17.41 4.44
C SER A 147 -0.88 17.39 3.36
N ASP A 148 -0.49 16.20 2.89
CA ASP A 148 0.59 16.02 1.92
C ASP A 148 0.22 16.53 0.54
N THR A 149 -1.08 16.57 0.23
CA THR A 149 -1.61 17.00 -1.08
C THR A 149 -1.21 18.42 -1.47
N SER A 150 -0.94 19.29 -0.48
CA SER A 150 -0.45 20.65 -0.70
C SER A 150 0.99 20.70 -1.24
N SER A 151 1.75 19.62 -1.08
CA SER A 151 3.15 19.52 -1.51
C SER A 151 3.32 18.78 -2.85
N PHE A 152 2.23 18.30 -3.44
CA PHE A 152 2.26 17.61 -4.74
C PHE A 152 2.31 18.63 -5.88
N ASP A 153 2.97 18.25 -6.96
CA ASP A 153 3.08 19.02 -8.20
C ASP A 153 1.81 18.97 -9.07
N PHE A 154 0.80 18.19 -8.66
CA PHE A 154 -0.50 18.08 -9.31
C PHE A 154 -1.62 17.86 -8.30
N SER A 155 -2.86 18.07 -8.74
CA SER A 155 -4.05 17.85 -7.90
C SER A 155 -4.46 16.37 -7.91
N ILE A 156 -4.51 15.77 -6.72
CA ILE A 156 -5.15 14.47 -6.48
C ILE A 156 -6.57 14.71 -5.97
N PRO A 157 -7.57 13.93 -6.40
CA PRO A 157 -8.92 14.08 -5.90
C PRO A 157 -9.00 13.76 -4.40
N ALA A 158 -9.77 14.56 -3.68
CA ALA A 158 -10.08 14.26 -2.28
C ALA A 158 -10.99 13.03 -2.20
N LEU A 159 -10.50 11.97 -1.56
CA LEU A 159 -11.30 10.79 -1.23
C LEU A 159 -11.99 10.99 0.11
N THR A 160 -13.26 10.59 0.18
CA THR A 160 -13.95 10.39 1.46
C THR A 160 -13.77 8.94 1.91
N SER A 161 -13.67 8.70 3.21
CA SER A 161 -13.32 7.38 3.78
C SER A 161 -14.30 6.23 3.49
N SER A 162 -15.45 6.52 2.90
CA SER A 162 -16.47 5.54 2.52
C SER A 162 -16.44 5.16 1.04
N ARG A 163 -15.48 5.66 0.25
CA ARG A 163 -15.44 5.46 -1.20
C ARG A 163 -14.12 4.83 -1.65
N SER A 164 -14.26 3.80 -2.48
CA SER A 164 -13.19 3.28 -3.32
C SER A 164 -13.39 3.73 -4.76
N VAL A 165 -12.30 4.11 -5.42
CA VAL A 165 -12.27 4.39 -6.86
C VAL A 165 -11.44 3.29 -7.51
N ALA A 166 -12.06 2.51 -8.40
CA ALA A 166 -11.39 1.37 -9.03
C ALA A 166 -10.14 1.78 -9.82
N GLN A 167 -10.26 2.86 -10.60
CA GLN A 167 -9.16 3.42 -11.37
C GLN A 167 -9.30 4.94 -11.52
N TRP A 168 -8.18 5.66 -11.43
CA TRP A 168 -8.09 7.08 -11.66
C TRP A 168 -6.75 7.44 -12.33
N THR A 169 -6.73 8.47 -13.17
CA THR A 169 -5.50 9.03 -13.73
C THR A 169 -5.45 10.54 -13.49
N PRO A 170 -4.25 11.13 -13.28
CA PRO A 170 -4.09 12.57 -13.14
C PRO A 170 -4.83 13.36 -14.24
N GLY A 171 -5.58 14.38 -13.83
CA GLY A 171 -6.41 15.20 -14.72
C GLY A 171 -7.83 14.69 -14.96
N GLN A 172 -8.17 13.45 -14.56
CA GLN A 172 -9.57 13.00 -14.57
C GLN A 172 -10.35 13.55 -13.37
N SER A 173 -11.57 14.04 -13.61
CA SER A 173 -12.52 14.35 -12.55
C SER A 173 -13.17 13.07 -12.03
N LEU A 174 -13.31 12.93 -10.72
CA LEU A 174 -14.09 11.83 -10.15
C LEU A 174 -15.59 12.12 -10.33
N SER A 175 -16.33 11.15 -10.88
CA SER A 175 -17.79 11.22 -10.87
C SER A 175 -18.30 11.11 -9.42
N PRO A 176 -19.32 11.89 -9.02
CA PRO A 176 -19.93 11.80 -7.69
C PRO A 176 -20.50 10.42 -7.33
N THR A 177 -20.61 9.51 -8.29
CA THR A 177 -21.12 8.14 -8.12
C THR A 177 -20.03 7.06 -8.25
N ALA A 178 -18.76 7.46 -8.44
CA ALA A 178 -17.64 6.52 -8.44
C ALA A 178 -17.43 5.98 -7.02
N GLY A 179 -18.13 4.90 -6.72
CA GLY A 179 -18.13 4.20 -5.46
C GLY A 179 -18.80 2.86 -5.68
N TYR A 180 -17.97 1.83 -5.75
CA TYR A 180 -18.35 0.42 -5.89
C TYR A 180 -18.79 -0.02 -7.30
N ASP A 181 -17.81 -0.37 -8.13
CA ASP A 181 -18.02 -1.33 -9.23
C ASP A 181 -17.15 -2.57 -8.96
N ASP A 182 -17.72 -3.52 -8.21
CA ASP A 182 -17.35 -4.93 -8.30
C ASP A 182 -17.69 -5.39 -9.72
N ASN A 183 -16.82 -5.11 -10.69
CA ASN A 183 -17.07 -5.57 -12.04
C ASN A 183 -16.84 -7.08 -12.09
N LYS A 184 -17.92 -7.81 -11.84
CA LYS A 184 -18.11 -9.21 -12.20
C LYS A 184 -17.80 -9.39 -13.68
N THR A 185 -16.64 -9.94 -13.97
CA THR A 185 -16.46 -10.85 -15.10
C THR A 185 -15.94 -12.16 -14.52
N GLY A 186 -16.76 -13.19 -14.68
CA GLY A 186 -16.78 -14.37 -13.83
C GLY A 186 -15.59 -15.31 -13.99
N SER A 187 -15.17 -15.89 -12.86
CA SER A 187 -15.29 -17.33 -12.60
C SER A 187 -14.65 -17.63 -11.24
N GLY A 188 -15.45 -18.17 -10.30
CA GLY A 188 -14.96 -18.96 -9.17
C GLY A 188 -14.42 -18.21 -7.94
N ASP A 189 -15.28 -18.15 -6.91
CA ASP A 189 -14.93 -18.43 -5.51
C ASP A 189 -14.11 -17.40 -4.68
N SER A 190 -14.86 -16.43 -4.14
CA SER A 190 -15.02 -16.22 -2.68
C SER A 190 -13.82 -16.35 -1.72
N TYR A 191 -12.79 -15.49 -1.80
CA TYR A 191 -11.90 -15.20 -0.65
C TYR A 191 -11.38 -13.74 -0.61
N GLY A 192 -12.27 -12.75 -0.74
CA GLY A 192 -11.89 -11.32 -0.75
C GLY A 192 -11.91 -10.57 0.60
N GLY A 193 -12.14 -11.24 1.73
CA GLY A 193 -12.44 -10.55 3.00
C GLY A 193 -11.33 -10.51 4.06
N LEU A 194 -10.25 -11.28 3.92
CA LEU A 194 -9.39 -11.59 5.08
C LEU A 194 -7.99 -10.95 5.06
N ARG A 195 -7.45 -10.51 3.91
CA ARG A 195 -6.04 -10.06 3.88
C ARG A 195 -5.81 -8.59 4.24
N GLY A 196 -6.75 -7.70 3.92
CA GLY A 196 -6.67 -6.28 4.35
C GLY A 196 -6.84 -6.09 5.85
N GLY A 197 -7.68 -6.91 6.50
CA GLY A 197 -7.86 -6.90 7.95
C GLY A 197 -6.67 -7.52 8.71
N VAL A 198 -5.99 -8.51 8.14
CA VAL A 198 -4.86 -9.19 8.79
C VAL A 198 -3.64 -8.27 8.89
N LEU A 199 -3.35 -7.44 7.88
CA LEU A 199 -2.23 -6.49 7.96
C LEU A 199 -2.48 -5.35 8.97
N ALA A 200 -3.72 -4.86 9.06
CA ALA A 200 -4.11 -3.89 10.09
C ALA A 200 -4.06 -4.50 11.51
N ALA A 201 -4.43 -5.76 11.67
CA ALA A 201 -4.37 -6.48 12.95
C ALA A 201 -2.91 -6.74 13.40
N VAL A 202 -2.00 -7.06 12.48
CA VAL A 202 -0.58 -7.34 12.80
C VAL A 202 0.14 -6.10 13.36
N ILE A 203 -0.28 -4.88 12.98
CA ILE A 203 0.31 -3.63 13.48
C ILE A 203 -0.43 -3.11 14.73
N ALA A 204 -1.75 -3.25 14.79
CA ALA A 204 -2.52 -2.74 15.92
C ALA A 204 -2.36 -3.57 17.21
N VAL A 205 -2.26 -4.89 17.10
CA VAL A 205 -2.21 -5.79 18.28
C VAL A 205 -0.95 -5.59 19.13
N PRO A 206 0.28 -5.50 18.59
CA PRO A 206 1.47 -5.25 19.40
C PRO A 206 1.42 -3.91 20.14
N VAL A 207 0.89 -2.86 19.49
CA VAL A 207 0.76 -1.52 20.08
C VAL A 207 -0.26 -1.52 21.21
N ILE A 208 -1.41 -2.18 21.03
CA ILE A 208 -2.45 -2.29 22.07
C ILE A 208 -1.93 -3.09 23.27
N VAL A 209 -1.27 -4.23 23.03
CA VAL A 209 -0.66 -5.04 24.11
C VAL A 209 0.39 -4.22 24.87
N PHE A 210 1.22 -3.46 24.16
CA PHE A 210 2.23 -2.60 24.79
C PHE A 210 1.60 -1.46 25.61
N LEU A 211 0.57 -0.79 25.08
CA LEU A 211 -0.14 0.28 25.80
C LEU A 211 -0.88 -0.24 27.04
N LEU A 212 -1.50 -1.42 26.96
CA LEU A 212 -2.14 -2.06 28.11
C LEU A 212 -1.13 -2.52 29.16
N ALA A 213 0.02 -3.05 28.74
CA ALA A 213 1.11 -3.43 29.64
C ALA A 213 1.71 -2.20 30.35
N VAL A 214 2.03 -1.14 29.60
CA VAL A 214 2.57 0.11 30.16
C VAL A 214 1.54 0.81 31.05
N GLY A 215 0.28 0.90 30.62
CA GLY A 215 -0.82 1.47 31.41
C GLY A 215 -1.07 0.69 32.70
N GLY A 216 -1.05 -0.64 32.64
CA GLY A 216 -1.13 -1.52 33.81
C GLY A 216 0.05 -1.33 34.77
N CYS A 217 1.28 -1.25 34.26
CA CYS A 217 2.48 -1.00 35.06
C CYS A 217 2.42 0.37 35.77
N VAL A 218 2.01 1.43 35.08
CA VAL A 218 1.86 2.78 35.65
C VAL A 218 0.76 2.81 36.71
N ALA A 219 -0.40 2.21 36.45
CA ALA A 219 -1.49 2.13 37.43
C ALA A 219 -1.06 1.35 38.68
N CYS A 220 -0.40 0.20 38.53
CA CYS A 220 0.15 -0.56 39.65
C CYS A 220 1.20 0.23 40.44
N PHE A 221 2.05 1.02 39.77
CA PHE A 221 3.06 1.84 40.44
C PHE A 221 2.44 2.99 41.24
N VAL A 222 1.43 3.67 40.68
CA VAL A 222 0.69 4.74 41.36
C VAL A 222 -0.10 4.20 42.54
N VAL A 223 -0.78 3.06 42.40
CA VAL A 223 -1.51 2.41 43.50
C VAL A 223 -0.56 1.94 44.60
N ARG A 224 0.58 1.32 44.25
CA ARG A 224 1.62 0.94 45.24
C ARG A 224 2.17 2.17 45.96
N LYS A 225 2.44 3.26 45.25
CA LYS A 225 2.91 4.53 45.83
C LYS A 225 1.87 5.14 46.77
N LYS A 226 0.59 5.14 46.39
CA LYS A 226 -0.52 5.64 47.23
C LYS A 226 -0.74 4.78 48.47
N ARG A 227 -0.69 3.45 48.34
CA ARG A 227 -0.77 2.52 49.49
C ARG A 227 0.39 2.68 50.46
N ARG A 228 1.62 2.91 49.96
CA ARG A 228 2.79 3.19 50.81
C ARG A 228 2.64 4.49 51.61
N ARG A 229 2.07 5.55 51.00
CA ARG A 229 1.79 6.82 51.69
C ARG A 229 0.75 6.65 52.81
N HIS A 230 -0.37 5.98 52.54
CA HIS A 230 -1.36 5.69 53.60
C HIS A 230 -0.81 4.81 54.72
N ALA A 231 0.04 3.82 54.40
CA ALA A 231 0.68 2.99 55.42
C ALA A 231 1.67 3.79 56.29
N GLN A 232 2.35 4.79 55.72
CA GLN A 232 3.21 5.70 56.47
C GLN A 232 2.39 6.67 57.34
N GLU A 233 1.31 7.24 56.82
CA GLU A 233 0.39 8.12 57.56
C GLU A 233 -0.24 7.42 58.76
N ILE A 234 -0.66 6.16 58.62
CA ILE A 234 -1.21 5.35 59.72
C ILE A 234 -0.14 5.08 60.79
N ARG A 235 1.11 4.76 60.40
CA ARG A 235 2.21 4.55 61.34
C ARG A 235 2.55 5.83 62.12
N THR A 236 2.68 6.96 61.43
CA THR A 236 2.93 8.26 62.08
C THR A 236 1.76 8.68 62.99
N ALA A 237 0.52 8.34 62.65
CA ALA A 237 -0.64 8.60 63.49
C ALA A 237 -0.74 7.66 64.71
N GLN A 238 -0.18 6.45 64.63
CA GLN A 238 -0.06 5.54 65.77
C GLN A 238 1.07 5.97 66.72
N ASP A 239 2.22 6.39 66.19
CA ASP A 239 3.34 6.89 66.99
C ASP A 239 2.97 8.19 67.73
N ALA A 240 2.19 9.08 67.11
CA ALA A 240 1.69 10.32 67.73
C ALA A 240 0.61 10.09 68.81
N ARG A 241 0.06 8.88 68.95
CA ARG A 241 -0.91 8.51 69.99
C ARG A 241 -0.28 7.82 71.20
N GLN A 242 1.01 7.48 71.14
CA GLN A 242 1.75 6.81 72.22
C GLN A 242 2.69 7.77 72.99
N GLN A 243 2.67 9.06 72.68
CA GLN A 243 3.25 10.16 73.47
C GLN A 243 2.14 10.94 74.16
#